data_AF-A0A969SJ88-F1
#
_entry.id   AF-A0A969SJ88-F1
#
_cell.length_a   1.000
_cell.length_b   1.000
_cell.length_c   1.000
_cell.angle_alpha   90.00
_cell.angle_beta   90.00
_cell.angle_gamma   90.00
#
_symmetry.space_group_name_H-M   'P 1'
#
loop_
_entity.id
_entity.type
_entity.pdbx_description
1 polymer ?
#
loop_
_entity_poly.entity_id
_entity_poly.type
_entity_poly.pdbx_seq_one_letter_code
_entity_poly.pdbx_strand_id
1 'polypeptide(L)'
;MPADTEWDRYFRAGLATMTGGFSPVPLQAAMFDWAAHLAMSPARQTELAALAMEEWVRLAGLAMQATRAGGPCEPCARSLPQDRRFRHESWQIAPFSLYAETFLALERWWQKATTGGRGASAANRALLDFVSRQALDTIAPSNFPATNPEILERIMTTGGRCLVEGALNAAEDWTRKASGQRPRSTDDFIVGKTVATTEGSVVLTTPLCEVIQYRPHTATVRPEPVLMIPAWIMKYYILDLSPGNSLVRHLLDAGFTVFMISWKNPTREDRDIGFDDYRRLGLLPALQAVLAITGARRAHAVGYCL
;
A
#
# COMPACT_ATOMS: atom_id res chain seq x y z
N MET A 1 2.93 34.00 -21.55
CA MET A 1 2.55 32.69 -20.97
C MET A 1 1.61 32.02 -21.96
N PRO A 2 1.83 30.78 -22.42
CA PRO A 2 0.95 30.17 -23.40
C PRO A 2 -0.38 29.84 -22.72
N ALA A 3 -1.46 30.44 -23.21
CA ALA A 3 -2.83 30.31 -22.70
C ALA A 3 -3.34 28.85 -22.72
N ASP A 4 -2.69 27.97 -23.45
CA ASP A 4 -3.02 26.54 -23.57
C ASP A 4 -2.72 25.74 -22.29
N THR A 5 -1.94 26.28 -21.34
CA THR A 5 -1.46 25.51 -20.18
C THR A 5 -2.41 25.49 -18.98
N GLU A 6 -3.32 26.45 -18.81
CA GLU A 6 -4.24 26.45 -17.66
C GLU A 6 -5.46 25.58 -17.89
N TRP A 7 -6.11 25.70 -19.05
CA TRP A 7 -7.24 24.84 -19.42
C TRP A 7 -6.85 23.36 -19.43
N ASP A 8 -5.68 23.03 -20.00
CA ASP A 8 -5.12 21.69 -19.97
C ASP A 8 -4.88 21.19 -18.54
N ARG A 9 -4.40 22.06 -17.64
CA ARG A 9 -4.19 21.70 -16.23
C ARG A 9 -5.51 21.42 -15.52
N TYR A 10 -6.53 22.26 -15.71
CA TYR A 10 -7.86 22.02 -15.12
C TYR A 10 -8.50 20.75 -15.68
N PHE A 11 -8.39 20.51 -16.98
CA PHE A 11 -8.89 19.30 -17.62
C PHE A 11 -8.19 18.06 -17.08
N ARG A 12 -6.85 18.07 -17.00
CA ARG A 12 -6.06 16.96 -16.42
C ARG A 12 -6.35 16.74 -14.94
N ALA A 13 -6.57 17.81 -14.17
CA ALA A 13 -6.97 17.72 -12.77
C ALA A 13 -8.36 17.08 -12.63
N GLY A 14 -9.33 17.49 -13.45
CA GLY A 14 -10.66 16.88 -13.51
C GLY A 14 -10.60 15.40 -13.87
N LEU A 15 -9.82 15.05 -14.90
CA LEU A 15 -9.56 13.66 -15.28
C LEU A 15 -8.95 12.88 -14.11
N ALA A 16 -7.91 13.40 -13.45
CA ALA A 16 -7.28 12.74 -12.32
C ALA A 16 -8.26 12.53 -11.15
N THR A 17 -9.15 13.48 -10.86
CA THR A 17 -10.20 13.29 -9.85
C THR A 17 -11.19 12.20 -10.27
N MET A 18 -11.66 12.22 -11.51
CA MET A 18 -12.62 11.23 -12.02
C MET A 18 -12.05 9.81 -12.05
N THR A 19 -10.77 9.66 -12.35
CA THR A 19 -10.10 8.36 -12.42
C THR A 19 -9.45 7.94 -11.10
N GLY A 20 -9.59 8.72 -10.03
CA GLY A 20 -8.92 8.44 -8.75
C GLY A 20 -7.38 8.48 -8.83
N GLY A 21 -6.82 9.27 -9.75
CA GLY A 21 -5.38 9.45 -9.96
C GLY A 21 -4.79 8.54 -11.04
N PHE A 22 -5.56 7.60 -11.60
CA PHE A 22 -5.08 6.74 -12.69
C PHE A 22 -5.05 7.51 -14.02
N SER A 23 -3.91 7.48 -14.71
CA SER A 23 -3.84 8.04 -16.06
C SER A 23 -4.38 7.03 -17.07
N PRO A 24 -5.46 7.35 -17.82
CA PRO A 24 -6.07 6.41 -18.75
C PRO A 24 -5.20 6.15 -19.99
N VAL A 25 -4.39 7.15 -20.40
CA VAL A 25 -3.60 7.07 -21.64
C VAL A 25 -2.48 6.02 -21.55
N PRO A 26 -1.62 6.00 -20.52
CA PRO A 26 -0.60 4.94 -20.37
C PRO A 26 -1.21 3.55 -20.24
N LEU A 27 -2.36 3.42 -19.57
CA LEU A 27 -3.04 2.14 -19.44
C LEU A 27 -3.56 1.63 -20.79
N GLN A 28 -4.24 2.49 -21.55
CA GLN A 28 -4.74 2.14 -22.89
C GLN A 28 -3.58 1.80 -23.84
N ALA A 29 -2.49 2.58 -23.81
CA ALA A 29 -1.30 2.31 -24.60
C ALA A 29 -0.67 0.96 -24.23
N ALA A 30 -0.58 0.65 -22.93
CA ALA A 30 -0.07 -0.63 -22.47
C ALA A 30 -0.96 -1.79 -22.91
N MET A 31 -2.29 -1.67 -22.76
CA MET A 31 -3.27 -2.66 -23.21
C MET A 31 -3.15 -2.93 -24.71
N PHE A 32 -3.08 -1.87 -25.52
CA PHE A 32 -2.95 -2.00 -26.98
C PHE A 32 -1.62 -2.66 -27.38
N ASP A 33 -0.51 -2.20 -26.81
CA ASP A 33 0.83 -2.75 -27.06
C ASP A 33 0.87 -4.25 -26.76
N TRP A 34 0.37 -4.67 -25.60
CA TRP A 34 0.27 -6.08 -25.23
C TRP A 34 -0.65 -6.87 -26.16
N ALA A 35 -1.86 -6.37 -26.44
CA ALA A 35 -2.85 -7.07 -27.25
C ALA A 35 -2.34 -7.28 -28.69
N ALA A 36 -1.72 -6.27 -29.29
CA ALA A 36 -1.15 -6.35 -30.63
C ALA A 36 -0.03 -7.40 -30.70
N HIS A 37 0.89 -7.39 -29.74
CA HIS A 37 1.98 -8.37 -29.70
C HIS A 37 1.49 -9.79 -29.42
N LEU A 38 0.48 -9.95 -28.55
CA LEU A 38 -0.13 -11.25 -28.32
C LEU A 38 -0.84 -11.77 -29.58
N ALA A 39 -1.58 -10.92 -30.29
CA ALA A 39 -2.25 -11.26 -31.53
C ALA A 39 -1.28 -11.73 -32.63
N MET A 40 -0.07 -11.17 -32.66
CA MET A 40 0.99 -11.53 -33.61
C MET A 40 1.93 -12.65 -33.11
N SER A 41 1.61 -13.32 -32.00
CA SER A 41 2.45 -14.35 -31.39
C SER A 41 1.77 -15.72 -31.30
N PRO A 42 1.67 -16.50 -32.40
CA PRO A 42 0.98 -17.79 -32.41
C PRO A 42 1.48 -18.77 -31.34
N ALA A 43 2.81 -18.88 -31.15
CA ALA A 43 3.39 -19.75 -30.13
C ALA A 43 2.96 -19.37 -28.70
N ARG A 44 2.77 -18.06 -28.45
CA ARG A 44 2.29 -17.58 -27.14
C ARG A 44 0.81 -17.85 -26.96
N GLN A 45 0.01 -17.68 -28.02
CA GLN A 45 -1.41 -18.03 -27.99
C GLN A 45 -1.60 -19.52 -27.69
N THR A 46 -0.82 -20.40 -28.31
CA THR A 46 -0.88 -21.84 -28.05
C THR A 46 -0.46 -22.18 -26.61
N GLU A 47 0.55 -21.50 -26.07
CA GLU A 47 0.97 -21.68 -24.67
C GLU A 47 -0.13 -21.27 -23.68
N LEU A 48 -0.80 -20.13 -23.90
CA LEU A 48 -1.90 -19.67 -23.05
C LEU A 48 -3.15 -20.53 -23.21
N ALA A 49 -3.44 -21.02 -24.41
CA ALA A 49 -4.55 -21.93 -24.68
C ALA A 49 -4.32 -23.30 -24.01
N ALA A 50 -3.09 -23.82 -24.06
CA ALA A 50 -2.72 -25.05 -23.36
C ALA A 50 -2.89 -24.92 -21.84
N LEU A 51 -2.42 -23.82 -21.25
CA LEU A 51 -2.61 -23.53 -19.83
C LEU A 51 -4.09 -23.44 -19.44
N ALA A 52 -4.90 -22.75 -20.25
CA ALA A 52 -6.34 -22.64 -20.01
C ALA A 52 -7.02 -24.02 -20.06
N MET A 53 -6.63 -24.87 -21.02
CA MET A 53 -7.16 -26.23 -21.14
C MET A 53 -6.75 -27.11 -19.94
N GLU A 54 -5.50 -27.04 -19.51
CA GLU A 54 -4.99 -27.75 -18.35
C GLU A 54 -5.77 -27.39 -17.07
N GLU A 55 -5.93 -26.09 -16.81
CA GLU A 55 -6.71 -25.61 -15.66
C GLU A 55 -8.19 -25.99 -15.76
N TRP A 56 -8.78 -25.95 -16.97
CA TRP A 56 -10.17 -26.34 -17.17
C TRP A 56 -10.41 -27.83 -16.88
N VAL A 57 -9.53 -28.71 -17.38
CA VAL A 57 -9.59 -30.16 -17.08
C VAL A 57 -9.44 -30.41 -15.58
N ARG A 58 -8.51 -29.71 -14.92
CA ARG A 58 -8.31 -29.79 -13.47
C ARG A 58 -9.56 -29.37 -12.69
N LEU A 59 -10.16 -28.22 -13.03
CA LEU A 59 -11.37 -27.71 -12.39
C LEU A 59 -12.59 -28.61 -12.64
N ALA A 60 -12.73 -29.17 -13.84
CA ALA A 60 -13.79 -30.13 -14.15
C ALA A 60 -13.65 -31.41 -13.30
N GLY A 61 -12.43 -31.92 -13.12
CA GLY A 61 -12.15 -33.02 -12.21
C GLY A 61 -12.54 -32.70 -10.76
N LEU A 62 -12.19 -31.50 -10.29
CA LEU A 62 -12.56 -31.03 -8.94
C LEU A 62 -14.07 -30.93 -8.75
N ALA A 63 -14.78 -30.35 -9.72
CA ALA A 63 -16.23 -30.24 -9.69
C ALA A 63 -16.90 -31.62 -9.64
N MET A 64 -16.40 -32.60 -10.41
CA MET A 64 -16.90 -33.97 -10.34
C MET A 64 -16.65 -34.61 -8.98
N GLN A 65 -15.47 -34.40 -8.37
CA GLN A 65 -15.18 -34.90 -7.02
C GLN A 65 -16.10 -34.29 -5.97
N ALA A 66 -16.32 -32.98 -6.01
CA ALA A 66 -17.20 -32.27 -5.09
C ALA A 66 -18.65 -32.80 -5.11
N THR A 67 -19.13 -33.29 -6.26
CA THR A 67 -20.47 -33.92 -6.35
C THR A 67 -20.53 -35.35 -5.79
N ARG A 68 -19.40 -36.05 -5.72
CA ARG A 68 -19.32 -37.47 -5.33
C ARG A 68 -18.85 -37.69 -3.90
N ALA A 69 -18.03 -36.78 -3.38
CA ALA A 69 -17.50 -36.83 -2.03
C ALA A 69 -17.59 -35.42 -1.42
N GLY A 70 -18.30 -35.29 -0.29
CA GLY A 70 -18.26 -34.08 0.55
C GLY A 70 -16.93 -33.94 1.32
N GLY A 71 -15.84 -34.47 0.74
CA GLY A 71 -14.51 -34.50 1.34
C GLY A 71 -13.67 -33.28 0.97
N PRO A 72 -12.50 -33.11 1.62
CA PRO A 72 -11.56 -32.05 1.30
C PRO A 72 -11.09 -32.17 -0.15
N CYS A 73 -10.84 -31.03 -0.77
CA CYS A 73 -10.37 -30.93 -2.14
C CYS A 73 -8.94 -31.49 -2.29
N GLU A 74 -8.80 -32.59 -3.04
CA GLU A 74 -7.51 -33.21 -3.36
C GLU A 74 -7.38 -33.53 -4.86
N PRO A 75 -6.36 -32.99 -5.58
CA PRO A 75 -5.37 -32.01 -5.13
C PRO A 75 -5.88 -30.57 -5.29
N CYS A 76 -6.11 -29.87 -4.17
CA CYS A 76 -6.25 -28.42 -4.20
C CYS A 76 -4.89 -27.79 -4.57
N ALA A 77 -4.87 -26.95 -5.60
CA ALA A 77 -3.72 -26.11 -5.89
C ALA A 77 -3.65 -25.06 -4.78
N ARG A 78 -2.81 -25.31 -3.77
CA ARG A 78 -2.58 -24.35 -2.70
C ARG A 78 -2.25 -23.00 -3.31
N SER A 79 -2.90 -21.95 -2.81
CA SER A 79 -2.52 -20.59 -3.14
C SER A 79 -1.02 -20.41 -2.87
N LEU A 80 -0.39 -19.48 -3.59
CA LEU A 80 1.01 -19.16 -3.32
C LEU A 80 1.18 -18.86 -1.81
N PRO A 81 2.29 -19.23 -1.15
CA PRO A 81 2.45 -19.09 0.31
C PRO A 81 2.13 -17.68 0.85
N GLN A 82 2.36 -16.65 0.03
CA GLN A 82 2.04 -15.26 0.30
C GLN A 82 0.54 -14.90 0.25
N ASP A 83 -0.28 -15.65 -0.49
CA ASP A 83 -1.72 -15.38 -0.57
C ASP A 83 -2.41 -15.88 0.70
N ARG A 84 -3.03 -14.93 1.41
CA ARG A 84 -3.68 -15.17 2.70
C ARG A 84 -5.19 -15.39 2.57
N ARG A 85 -5.78 -15.13 1.40
CA ARG A 85 -7.24 -15.06 1.20
C ARG A 85 -7.95 -16.39 1.42
N PHE A 86 -7.29 -17.51 1.09
CA PHE A 86 -7.89 -18.85 1.10
C PHE A 86 -7.29 -19.77 2.17
N ARG A 87 -6.78 -19.19 3.28
CA ARG A 87 -6.08 -19.95 4.33
C ARG A 87 -7.00 -20.74 5.26
N HIS A 88 -8.23 -20.27 5.47
CA HIS A 88 -9.18 -20.93 6.36
C HIS A 88 -9.56 -22.32 5.81
N GLU A 89 -9.71 -23.31 6.69
CA GLU A 89 -9.95 -24.71 6.30
C GLU A 89 -11.23 -24.87 5.46
N SER A 90 -12.25 -24.05 5.71
CA SER A 90 -13.50 -24.03 4.95
C SER A 90 -13.32 -23.73 3.46
N TRP A 91 -12.21 -23.10 3.05
CA TRP A 91 -11.87 -22.91 1.63
C TRP A 91 -11.44 -24.21 0.92
N GLN A 92 -11.18 -25.29 1.66
CA GLN A 92 -10.82 -26.59 1.10
C GLN A 92 -12.05 -27.50 0.87
N ILE A 93 -13.24 -27.03 1.25
CA ILE A 93 -14.48 -27.81 1.21
C ILE A 93 -15.39 -27.25 0.11
N ALA A 94 -16.07 -28.15 -0.60
CA ALA A 94 -17.04 -27.76 -1.62
C ALA A 94 -18.24 -27.00 -0.98
N PRO A 95 -18.79 -25.96 -1.64
CA PRO A 95 -18.42 -25.45 -2.96
C PRO A 95 -17.29 -24.40 -2.95
N PHE A 96 -16.82 -23.95 -1.78
CA PHE A 96 -15.87 -22.85 -1.64
C PHE A 96 -14.50 -23.15 -2.26
N SER A 97 -14.07 -24.42 -2.20
CA SER A 97 -12.87 -24.89 -2.90
C SER A 97 -12.93 -24.64 -4.40
N LEU A 98 -14.09 -24.86 -5.04
CA LEU A 98 -14.25 -24.60 -6.47
C LEU A 98 -14.16 -23.10 -6.79
N TYR A 99 -14.70 -22.22 -5.93
CA TYR A 99 -14.60 -20.77 -6.11
C TYR A 99 -13.15 -20.29 -6.01
N ALA A 100 -12.43 -20.73 -4.97
CA ALA A 100 -11.03 -20.39 -4.78
C ALA A 100 -10.17 -20.90 -5.95
N GLU A 101 -10.35 -22.17 -6.34
CA GLU A 101 -9.57 -22.78 -7.41
C GLU A 101 -9.82 -22.18 -8.79
N THR A 102 -11.08 -21.82 -9.08
CA THR A 102 -11.43 -21.12 -10.33
C THR A 102 -10.78 -19.74 -10.39
N PHE A 103 -10.82 -19.02 -9.27
CA PHE A 103 -10.20 -17.71 -9.16
C PHE A 103 -8.66 -17.78 -9.29
N LEU A 104 -8.01 -18.73 -8.59
CA LEU A 104 -6.57 -18.93 -8.67
C LEU A 104 -6.10 -19.38 -10.06
N ALA A 105 -6.91 -20.17 -10.78
CA ALA A 105 -6.65 -20.53 -12.17
C ALA A 105 -6.68 -19.28 -13.08
N LEU A 106 -7.66 -18.40 -12.87
CA LEU A 106 -7.75 -17.12 -13.59
C LEU A 106 -6.54 -16.22 -13.31
N GLU A 107 -6.11 -16.11 -12.05
CA GLU A 107 -4.89 -15.37 -11.67
C GLU A 107 -3.64 -15.94 -12.33
N ARG A 108 -3.44 -17.27 -12.29
CA ARG A 108 -2.29 -17.91 -12.96
C ARG A 108 -2.29 -17.67 -14.45
N TRP A 109 -3.46 -17.75 -15.09
CA TRP A 109 -3.59 -17.49 -16.52
C TRP A 109 -3.24 -16.04 -16.86
N TRP A 110 -3.79 -15.06 -16.13
CA TRP A 110 -3.50 -13.64 -16.36
C TRP A 110 -2.05 -13.30 -16.05
N GLN A 111 -1.50 -13.82 -14.96
CA GLN A 111 -0.08 -13.69 -14.65
C GLN A 111 0.75 -14.23 -15.81
N LYS A 112 0.44 -15.42 -16.35
CA LYS A 112 1.14 -15.94 -17.52
C LYS A 112 0.90 -15.04 -18.75
N ALA A 113 -0.30 -14.52 -18.96
CA ALA A 113 -0.61 -13.69 -20.12
C ALA A 113 0.14 -12.35 -20.13
N THR A 114 0.35 -11.75 -18.95
CA THR A 114 1.03 -10.45 -18.78
C THR A 114 2.53 -10.57 -18.52
N THR A 115 3.00 -11.71 -17.98
CA THR A 115 4.43 -11.96 -17.71
C THR A 115 5.10 -12.76 -18.83
N GLY A 116 6.09 -12.16 -19.48
CA GLY A 116 6.78 -12.76 -20.63
C GLY A 116 6.25 -12.22 -21.97
N GLY A 117 6.57 -12.90 -23.07
CA GLY A 117 6.32 -12.40 -24.42
C GLY A 117 7.41 -11.43 -24.90
N ARG A 118 7.81 -11.59 -26.16
CA ARG A 118 8.75 -10.69 -26.86
C ARG A 118 7.95 -9.62 -27.60
N GLY A 119 8.50 -8.40 -27.70
CA GLY A 119 7.91 -7.31 -28.50
C GLY A 119 7.30 -6.19 -27.67
N ALA A 120 6.42 -6.50 -26.72
CA ALA A 120 5.80 -5.47 -25.87
C ALA A 120 6.83 -4.79 -24.93
N SER A 121 6.66 -3.49 -24.70
CA SER A 121 7.53 -2.70 -23.82
C SER A 121 7.58 -3.30 -22.41
N ALA A 122 8.77 -3.30 -21.79
CA ALA A 122 8.91 -3.77 -20.41
C ALA A 122 8.06 -2.95 -19.43
N ALA A 123 7.97 -1.63 -19.63
CA ALA A 123 7.14 -0.75 -18.81
C ALA A 123 5.64 -1.06 -18.97
N ASN A 124 5.17 -1.27 -20.20
CA ASN A 124 3.77 -1.60 -20.48
C ASN A 124 3.39 -2.97 -19.91
N ARG A 125 4.27 -3.96 -20.03
CA ARG A 125 4.06 -5.29 -19.43
C ARG A 125 4.00 -5.23 -17.90
N ALA A 126 4.89 -4.48 -17.26
CA ALA A 126 4.87 -4.28 -15.81
C ALA A 126 3.58 -3.58 -15.36
N LEU A 127 3.14 -2.56 -16.08
CA LEU A 127 1.87 -1.88 -15.81
C LEU A 127 0.67 -2.83 -15.94
N LEU A 128 0.62 -3.66 -16.98
CA LEU A 128 -0.47 -4.61 -17.17
C LEU A 128 -0.46 -5.77 -16.17
N ASP A 129 0.71 -6.33 -15.83
CA ASP A 129 0.80 -7.33 -14.76
C ASP A 129 0.29 -6.75 -13.44
N PHE A 130 0.68 -5.51 -13.10
CA PHE A 130 0.17 -4.83 -11.92
C PHE A 130 -1.34 -4.60 -11.97
N VAL A 131 -1.86 -3.96 -13.03
CA VAL A 131 -3.30 -3.62 -13.12
C VAL A 131 -4.18 -4.86 -13.24
N SER A 132 -3.75 -5.90 -13.96
CA SER A 132 -4.50 -7.16 -14.05
C SER A 132 -4.64 -7.83 -12.69
N ARG A 133 -3.57 -7.87 -11.88
CA ARG A 133 -3.64 -8.38 -10.50
C ARG A 133 -4.63 -7.56 -9.65
N GLN A 134 -4.53 -6.23 -9.68
CA GLN A 134 -5.46 -5.38 -8.93
C GLN A 134 -6.92 -5.57 -9.39
N ALA A 135 -7.15 -5.71 -10.69
CA ALA A 135 -8.48 -5.95 -11.23
C ALA A 135 -9.03 -7.32 -10.80
N LEU A 136 -8.21 -8.37 -10.83
CA LEU A 136 -8.62 -9.70 -10.35
C LEU A 136 -8.88 -9.70 -8.85
N ASP A 137 -8.03 -9.04 -8.06
CA ASP A 137 -8.18 -8.92 -6.61
C ASP A 137 -9.55 -8.33 -6.22
N THR A 138 -10.14 -7.45 -7.03
CA THR A 138 -11.48 -6.89 -6.76
C THR A 138 -12.62 -7.89 -6.91
N ILE A 139 -12.48 -8.88 -7.81
CA ILE A 139 -13.49 -9.92 -8.05
C ILE A 139 -13.22 -11.21 -7.29
N ALA A 140 -12.23 -11.22 -6.38
CA ALA A 140 -11.91 -12.38 -5.57
C ALA A 140 -13.14 -12.84 -4.75
N PRO A 141 -13.42 -14.15 -4.68
CA PRO A 141 -14.59 -14.67 -3.95
C PRO A 141 -14.53 -14.37 -2.43
N SER A 142 -13.35 -14.08 -1.89
CA SER A 142 -13.18 -13.62 -0.50
C SER A 142 -13.84 -12.26 -0.23
N ASN A 143 -14.08 -11.43 -1.25
CA ASN A 143 -14.61 -10.08 -1.09
C ASN A 143 -16.14 -10.03 -0.96
N PHE A 144 -16.84 -11.13 -1.28
CA PHE A 144 -18.30 -11.16 -1.29
C PHE A 144 -18.84 -12.07 -0.18
N PRO A 145 -19.75 -11.57 0.69
CA PRO A 145 -20.33 -12.38 1.76
C PRO A 145 -20.92 -13.71 1.31
N ALA A 146 -21.55 -13.75 0.12
CA ALA A 146 -22.20 -14.94 -0.40
C ALA A 146 -21.23 -16.06 -0.81
N THR A 147 -19.97 -15.73 -1.10
CA THR A 147 -18.95 -16.70 -1.56
C THR A 147 -17.84 -16.90 -0.55
N ASN A 148 -17.90 -16.23 0.61
CA ASN A 148 -16.88 -16.30 1.65
C ASN A 148 -17.37 -17.18 2.83
N PRO A 149 -16.78 -18.37 3.04
CA PRO A 149 -17.22 -19.30 4.07
C PRO A 149 -17.04 -18.75 5.50
N GLU A 150 -16.00 -17.96 5.76
CA GLU A 150 -15.74 -17.38 7.08
C GLU A 150 -16.83 -16.36 7.45
N ILE A 151 -17.29 -15.57 6.47
CA ILE A 151 -18.38 -14.63 6.67
C ILE A 151 -19.70 -15.38 6.87
N LEU A 152 -19.98 -16.41 6.07
CA LEU A 152 -21.19 -17.22 6.23
C LEU A 152 -21.24 -17.92 7.58
N GLU A 153 -20.12 -18.51 8.02
CA GLU A 153 -19.99 -19.10 9.35
C GLU A 153 -20.21 -18.06 10.45
N ARG A 154 -19.64 -16.86 10.32
CA ARG A 154 -19.86 -15.76 11.27
C ARG A 154 -21.32 -15.31 11.30
N ILE A 155 -21.99 -15.25 10.15
CA ILE A 155 -23.42 -14.93 10.07
C ILE A 155 -24.23 -15.99 10.83
N MET A 156 -23.97 -17.28 10.60
CA MET A 156 -24.67 -18.37 11.26
C MET A 156 -24.45 -18.36 12.78
N THR A 157 -23.19 -18.27 13.21
CA THR A 157 -22.82 -18.29 14.64
C THR A 157 -23.34 -17.08 15.41
N THR A 158 -23.44 -15.92 14.77
CA THR A 158 -23.94 -14.69 15.40
C THR A 158 -25.43 -14.42 15.17
N GLY A 159 -26.13 -15.29 14.44
CA GLY A 159 -27.52 -15.05 14.02
C GLY A 159 -27.68 -13.78 13.19
N GLY A 160 -26.66 -13.41 12.40
CA GLY A 160 -26.63 -12.21 11.57
C GLY A 160 -26.26 -10.92 12.31
N ARG A 161 -26.03 -10.94 13.62
CA ARG A 161 -25.64 -9.74 14.40
C ARG A 161 -24.38 -9.07 13.87
N CYS A 162 -23.42 -9.83 13.35
CA CYS A 162 -22.21 -9.28 12.72
C CYS A 162 -22.49 -8.33 11.54
N LEU A 163 -23.56 -8.58 10.77
CA LEU A 163 -23.95 -7.71 9.65
C LEU A 163 -24.57 -6.41 10.15
N VAL A 164 -25.39 -6.48 11.20
CA VAL A 164 -26.00 -5.30 11.83
C VAL A 164 -24.91 -4.42 12.44
N GLU A 165 -24.00 -5.00 13.21
CA GLU A 165 -22.84 -4.28 13.78
C GLU A 165 -21.97 -3.67 12.68
N GLY A 166 -21.67 -4.43 11.62
CA GLY A 166 -20.92 -3.93 10.45
C GLY A 166 -21.61 -2.76 9.74
N ALA A 167 -22.93 -2.82 9.56
CA ALA A 167 -23.70 -1.76 8.93
C ALA A 167 -23.74 -0.49 9.79
N LEU A 168 -23.87 -0.62 11.11
CA LEU A 168 -23.80 0.51 12.04
C LEU A 168 -22.41 1.18 12.01
N ASN A 169 -21.35 0.38 11.99
CA ASN A 169 -19.98 0.89 11.85
C ASN A 169 -19.80 1.63 10.51
N ALA A 170 -20.30 1.06 9.41
CA ALA A 170 -20.22 1.69 8.09
C ALA A 170 -21.00 3.01 8.01
N ALA A 171 -22.19 3.07 8.63
CA ALA A 171 -22.98 4.30 8.70
C ALA A 171 -22.29 5.39 9.54
N GLU A 172 -21.66 5.01 10.65
CA GLU A 172 -20.87 5.93 11.48
C GLU A 172 -19.65 6.46 10.68
N ASP A 173 -18.89 5.57 10.04
CA ASP A 173 -17.73 5.95 9.23
C ASP A 173 -18.11 6.90 8.09
N TRP A 174 -19.25 6.66 7.43
CA TRP A 174 -19.76 7.55 6.39
C TRP A 174 -20.14 8.92 6.94
N THR A 175 -20.83 8.96 8.08
CA THR A 175 -21.21 10.21 8.76
C THR A 175 -19.98 11.00 9.21
N ARG A 176 -18.97 10.34 9.78
CA ARG A 176 -17.69 10.97 10.17
C ARG A 176 -16.95 11.54 8.98
N LYS A 177 -16.83 10.78 7.88
CA LYS A 177 -16.20 11.25 6.64
C LYS A 177 -16.93 12.46 6.06
N ALA A 178 -18.26 12.43 6.00
CA ALA A 178 -19.07 13.53 5.50
C ALA A 178 -18.96 14.80 6.35
N SER A 179 -18.73 14.66 7.65
CA SER A 179 -18.55 15.78 8.60
C SER A 179 -17.07 16.19 8.81
N GLY A 180 -16.12 15.55 8.13
CA GLY A 180 -14.69 15.83 8.29
C GLY A 180 -14.11 15.40 9.65
N GLN A 181 -14.83 14.55 10.40
CA GLN A 181 -14.36 14.01 11.67
C GLN A 181 -13.30 12.93 11.46
N ARG A 182 -12.45 12.75 12.46
CA ARG A 182 -11.44 11.68 12.44
C ARG A 182 -12.09 10.30 12.57
N PRO A 183 -11.45 9.24 12.03
CA PRO A 183 -11.90 7.86 12.23
C PRO A 183 -11.97 7.48 13.71
N ARG A 184 -12.88 6.55 14.03
CA ARG A 184 -13.02 5.99 15.38
C ARG A 184 -11.68 5.45 15.90
N SER A 185 -11.45 5.52 17.21
CA SER A 185 -10.21 5.12 17.92
C SER A 185 -8.97 6.00 17.73
N THR A 186 -9.08 7.13 17.02
CA THR A 186 -7.96 8.12 16.97
C THR A 186 -8.05 9.21 18.02
N ASP A 187 -9.16 9.29 18.76
CA ASP A 187 -9.39 10.32 19.77
C ASP A 187 -8.44 10.19 20.98
N ASP A 188 -8.01 8.97 21.30
CA ASP A 188 -7.03 8.69 22.36
C ASP A 188 -5.60 9.02 21.94
N PHE A 189 -5.34 9.20 20.64
CA PHE A 189 -4.01 9.46 20.08
C PHE A 189 -3.82 10.96 19.79
N ILE A 190 -3.43 11.69 20.83
CA ILE A 190 -3.12 13.11 20.78
C ILE A 190 -1.60 13.27 20.62
N VAL A 191 -1.18 13.77 19.45
CA VAL A 191 0.24 14.07 19.16
C VAL A 191 0.79 15.05 20.19
N GLY A 192 1.95 14.73 20.77
CA GLY A 192 2.58 15.47 21.86
C GLY A 192 2.05 15.14 23.26
N LYS A 193 1.00 14.32 23.40
CA LYS A 193 0.46 13.89 24.72
C LYS A 193 0.44 12.39 24.92
N THR A 194 -0.02 11.63 23.92
CA THR A 194 -0.09 10.16 23.97
C THR A 194 0.73 9.49 22.87
N VAL A 195 1.08 10.23 21.81
CA VAL A 195 1.97 9.82 20.72
C VAL A 195 3.01 10.92 20.48
N ALA A 196 4.22 10.61 20.02
CA ALA A 196 5.30 11.59 19.83
C ALA A 196 5.64 12.35 21.12
N THR A 197 5.76 11.61 22.23
CA THR A 197 5.95 12.19 23.57
C THR A 197 7.40 12.22 24.01
N THR A 198 8.35 11.81 23.15
CA THR A 198 9.78 11.88 23.48
C THR A 198 10.18 13.35 23.58
N GLU A 199 10.78 13.73 24.71
CA GLU A 199 11.11 15.13 24.98
C GLU A 199 12.14 15.65 23.97
N GLY A 200 11.86 16.80 23.37
CA GLY A 200 12.72 17.44 22.38
C GLY A 200 12.28 18.86 22.10
N SER A 201 13.09 19.58 21.33
CA SER A 201 12.84 20.96 20.92
C SER A 201 13.10 21.16 19.44
N VAL A 202 12.34 22.07 18.82
CA VAL A 202 12.61 22.50 17.44
C VAL A 202 13.85 23.38 17.44
N VAL A 203 14.87 22.98 16.69
CA VAL A 203 16.16 23.69 16.60
C VAL A 203 16.38 24.40 15.26
N LEU A 204 15.57 24.06 14.26
CA LEU A 204 15.55 24.73 12.96
C LEU A 204 14.13 24.69 12.40
N THR A 205 13.68 25.80 11.83
CA THR A 205 12.48 25.85 11.00
C THR A 205 12.84 26.38 9.62
N THR A 206 12.39 25.70 8.60
CA THR A 206 12.53 26.08 7.18
C THR A 206 11.14 26.22 6.56
N PRO A 207 11.02 26.72 5.32
CA PRO A 207 9.75 26.72 4.62
C PRO A 207 9.11 25.32 4.43
N LEU A 208 9.91 24.24 4.49
CA LEU A 208 9.45 22.87 4.21
C LEU A 208 9.45 21.94 5.42
N CYS A 209 10.16 22.26 6.48
CA CYS A 209 10.26 21.38 7.65
C CYS A 209 10.70 22.09 8.92
N GLU A 210 10.41 21.44 10.03
CA GLU A 210 11.06 21.67 11.32
C GLU A 210 12.07 20.56 11.59
N VAL A 211 13.17 20.87 12.27
CA VAL A 211 14.13 19.89 12.77
C VAL A 211 14.03 19.85 14.28
N ILE A 212 13.73 18.67 14.81
CA ILE A 212 13.61 18.42 16.24
C ILE A 212 14.93 17.83 16.72
N GLN A 213 15.51 18.36 17.79
CA GLN A 213 16.55 17.72 18.57
C GLN A 213 15.92 17.12 19.82
N TYR A 214 16.10 15.83 20.04
CA TYR A 214 15.58 15.18 21.24
C TYR A 214 16.54 15.32 22.43
N ARG A 215 15.97 15.35 23.62
CA ARG A 215 16.73 15.42 24.88
C ARG A 215 17.49 14.12 25.11
N PRO A 216 18.81 14.16 25.37
CA PRO A 216 19.57 12.94 25.68
C PRO A 216 19.05 12.22 26.92
N HIS A 217 19.02 10.89 26.88
CA HIS A 217 18.67 10.05 28.04
C HIS A 217 19.89 9.59 28.84
N THR A 218 21.10 9.80 28.32
CA THR A 218 22.36 9.38 28.93
C THR A 218 23.25 10.58 29.26
N ALA A 219 24.15 10.42 30.24
CA ALA A 219 25.10 11.46 30.64
C ALA A 219 26.18 11.74 29.57
N THR A 220 26.51 10.74 28.76
CA THR A 220 27.41 10.86 27.61
C THR A 220 26.75 10.28 26.37
N VAL A 221 27.10 10.81 25.21
CA VAL A 221 26.55 10.41 23.91
C VAL A 221 27.69 10.08 22.93
N ARG A 222 27.36 9.34 21.88
CA ARG A 222 28.27 9.04 20.78
C ARG A 222 28.64 10.31 20.01
N PRO A 223 29.85 10.36 19.42
CA PRO A 223 30.36 11.57 18.77
C PRO A 223 29.57 11.95 17.50
N GLU A 224 29.15 10.97 16.68
CA GLU A 224 28.30 11.25 15.52
C GLU A 224 26.80 11.22 15.88
N PRO A 225 26.04 12.29 15.57
CA PRO A 225 24.59 12.30 15.75
C PRO A 225 23.87 11.48 14.68
N VAL A 226 22.60 11.16 14.94
CA VAL A 226 21.68 10.53 13.99
C VAL A 226 20.65 11.54 13.50
N LEU A 227 20.57 11.75 12.19
CA LEU A 227 19.53 12.54 11.54
C LEU A 227 18.53 11.60 10.86
N MET A 228 17.29 11.62 11.33
CA MET A 228 16.17 10.83 10.82
C MET A 228 15.37 11.64 9.80
N ILE A 229 15.16 11.05 8.62
CA ILE A 229 14.54 11.65 7.43
C ILE A 229 13.34 10.77 7.05
N PRO A 230 12.16 10.97 7.67
CA PRO A 230 10.96 10.21 7.35
C PRO A 230 10.37 10.65 6.01
N ALA A 231 9.60 9.79 5.35
CA ALA A 231 8.80 10.19 4.20
C ALA A 231 7.74 11.22 4.58
N TRP A 232 7.49 12.20 3.69
CA TRP A 232 6.47 13.24 3.88
C TRP A 232 5.03 12.78 3.60
N ILE A 233 4.84 11.55 3.09
CA ILE A 233 3.51 10.94 2.91
C ILE A 233 2.88 10.63 4.28
N MET A 234 3.72 10.21 5.24
CA MET A 234 3.34 9.96 6.63
C MET A 234 3.91 11.05 7.52
N LYS A 235 3.51 11.05 8.80
CA LYS A 235 4.09 11.95 9.80
C LYS A 235 5.30 11.33 10.49
N TYR A 236 6.24 12.19 10.89
CA TYR A 236 7.52 11.78 11.50
C TYR A 236 7.35 10.84 12.70
N TYR A 237 6.24 11.01 13.44
CA TYR A 237 5.95 10.25 14.66
C TYR A 237 5.68 8.76 14.42
N ILE A 238 5.66 8.27 13.18
CA ILE A 238 5.74 6.82 12.93
C ILE A 238 7.03 6.20 13.51
N LEU A 239 8.09 7.00 13.60
CA LEU A 239 9.38 6.61 14.21
C LEU A 239 9.45 6.95 15.71
N ASP A 240 8.41 7.60 16.23
CA ASP A 240 8.31 8.07 17.62
C ASP A 240 6.85 7.95 18.12
N LEU A 241 6.32 6.72 18.12
CA LEU A 241 4.91 6.49 18.45
C LEU A 241 4.65 6.63 19.96
N SER A 242 4.65 5.51 20.68
CA SER A 242 4.51 5.46 22.14
C SER A 242 5.84 5.05 22.79
N PRO A 243 6.01 5.23 24.11
CA PRO A 243 7.28 4.90 24.78
C PRO A 243 7.77 3.46 24.58
N GLY A 244 6.86 2.51 24.34
CA GLY A 244 7.18 1.09 24.12
C GLY A 244 7.56 0.72 22.68
N ASN A 245 7.33 1.62 21.71
CA ASN A 245 7.60 1.37 20.29
C ASN A 245 8.16 2.61 19.55
N SER A 246 8.90 3.46 20.27
CA SER A 246 9.61 4.60 19.71
C SER A 246 11.06 4.23 19.36
N LEU A 247 11.40 4.33 18.06
CA LEU A 247 12.79 4.15 17.59
C LEU A 247 13.67 5.30 18.09
N VAL A 248 13.13 6.53 18.14
CA VAL A 248 13.84 7.68 18.70
C VAL A 248 14.29 7.39 20.13
N ARG A 249 13.36 6.97 21.00
CA ARG A 249 13.65 6.65 22.40
C ARG A 249 14.71 5.55 22.52
N HIS A 250 14.59 4.49 21.72
CA HIS A 250 15.58 3.42 21.69
C HIS A 250 17.00 3.93 21.35
N LEU A 251 17.12 4.85 20.38
CA LEU A 251 18.41 5.44 20.00
C LEU A 251 18.97 6.38 21.08
N LEU A 252 18.11 7.15 21.76
CA LEU A 252 18.50 7.98 22.89
C LEU A 252 19.01 7.13 24.06
N ASP A 253 18.31 6.03 24.38
CA ASP A 253 18.71 5.08 25.41
C ASP A 253 20.03 4.36 25.05
N ALA A 254 20.29 4.15 23.76
CA ALA A 254 21.56 3.62 23.24
C ALA A 254 22.71 4.66 23.21
N GLY A 255 22.46 5.88 23.67
CA GLY A 255 23.45 6.94 23.80
C GLY A 255 23.75 7.71 22.51
N PHE A 256 22.81 7.80 21.58
CA PHE A 256 22.94 8.68 20.41
C PHE A 256 22.32 10.06 20.66
N THR A 257 22.88 11.11 20.07
CA THR A 257 22.16 12.37 19.86
C THR A 257 21.28 12.21 18.63
N VAL A 258 19.96 12.39 18.79
CA VAL A 258 18.97 12.11 17.73
C VAL A 258 18.29 13.39 17.29
N PHE A 259 18.20 13.56 15.97
CA PHE A 259 17.47 14.62 15.29
C PHE A 259 16.43 14.02 14.34
N MET A 260 15.32 14.73 14.15
CA MET A 260 14.22 14.31 13.27
C MET A 260 13.75 15.45 12.39
N ILE A 261 13.58 15.19 11.10
CA ILE A 261 12.89 16.11 10.19
C ILE A 261 11.37 15.90 10.32
N SER A 262 10.65 16.96 10.68
CA SER A 262 9.19 17.05 10.67
C SER A 262 8.75 17.87 9.46
N TRP A 263 8.28 17.20 8.41
CA TRP A 263 7.86 17.87 7.18
C TRP A 263 6.55 18.66 7.34
N LYS A 264 6.52 19.84 6.71
CA LYS A 264 5.31 20.68 6.56
C LYS A 264 4.20 19.90 5.86
N ASN A 265 2.96 20.06 6.32
CA ASN A 265 1.79 19.65 5.54
C ASN A 265 1.60 20.61 4.36
N PRO A 266 1.63 20.13 3.11
CA PRO A 266 1.48 21.01 1.96
C PRO A 266 0.09 21.64 1.95
N THR A 267 0.05 22.92 1.58
CA THR A 267 -1.18 23.67 1.32
C THR A 267 -1.29 23.99 -0.17
N ARG A 268 -2.36 24.70 -0.58
CA ARG A 268 -2.54 25.10 -1.99
C ARG A 268 -1.37 25.95 -2.51
N GLU A 269 -0.75 26.71 -1.62
CA GLU A 269 0.40 27.57 -1.88
C GLU A 269 1.65 26.76 -2.24
N ASP A 270 1.74 25.50 -1.82
CA ASP A 270 2.89 24.62 -2.05
C ASP A 270 2.79 23.83 -3.37
N ARG A 271 1.79 24.11 -4.23
CA ARG A 271 1.50 23.35 -5.46
C ARG A 271 2.66 23.28 -6.47
N ASP A 272 3.56 24.26 -6.43
CA ASP A 272 4.67 24.43 -7.36
C ASP A 272 6.00 23.92 -6.77
N ILE A 273 5.97 23.33 -5.56
CA ILE A 273 7.16 22.76 -4.88
C ILE A 273 7.52 21.42 -5.52
N GLY A 274 8.75 21.32 -6.02
CA GLY A 274 9.29 20.12 -6.64
C GLY A 274 10.13 19.27 -5.69
N PHE A 275 10.50 18.06 -6.15
CA PHE A 275 11.38 17.15 -5.40
C PHE A 275 12.72 17.79 -4.99
N ASP A 276 13.32 18.60 -5.87
CA ASP A 276 14.61 19.24 -5.57
C ASP A 276 14.50 20.33 -4.48
N ASP A 277 13.30 20.88 -4.27
CA ASP A 277 13.07 21.87 -3.22
C ASP A 277 13.08 21.20 -1.83
N TYR A 278 12.54 19.99 -1.68
CA TYR A 278 12.67 19.21 -0.44
C TYR A 278 14.13 18.93 -0.08
N ARG A 279 14.98 18.69 -1.08
CA ARG A 279 16.42 18.53 -0.87
C ARG A 279 17.08 19.84 -0.44
N ARG A 280 16.83 20.92 -1.17
CA ARG A 280 17.50 22.23 -1.00
C ARG A 280 17.01 23.02 0.21
N LEU A 281 15.72 23.00 0.49
CA LEU A 281 15.07 23.79 1.53
C LEU A 281 14.78 22.97 2.80
N GLY A 282 14.84 21.64 2.73
CA GLY A 282 14.63 20.75 3.88
C GLY A 282 15.89 20.01 4.32
N LEU A 283 16.28 18.99 3.55
CA LEU A 283 17.35 18.05 3.93
C LEU A 283 18.71 18.72 4.14
N LEU A 284 19.16 19.54 3.19
CA LEU A 284 20.49 20.16 3.27
C LEU A 284 20.60 21.15 4.43
N PRO A 285 19.65 22.08 4.66
CA PRO A 285 19.64 22.93 5.84
C PRO A 285 19.58 22.13 7.15
N ALA A 286 18.79 21.06 7.20
CA ALA A 286 18.70 20.20 8.37
C ALA A 286 20.05 19.57 8.72
N LEU A 287 20.73 18.96 7.74
CA LEU A 287 22.05 18.37 7.94
C LEU A 287 23.09 19.42 8.39
N GLN A 288 23.07 20.61 7.78
CA GLN A 288 23.96 21.70 8.17
C GLN A 288 23.72 22.13 9.62
N ALA A 289 22.46 22.29 10.03
CA ALA A 289 22.10 22.65 11.40
C ALA A 289 22.55 21.57 12.40
N VAL A 290 22.33 20.29 12.09
CA VAL A 290 22.77 19.17 12.94
C VAL A 290 24.29 19.20 13.17
N LEU A 291 25.07 19.36 12.11
CA LEU A 291 26.54 19.41 12.23
C LEU A 291 27.00 20.67 12.98
N ALA A 292 26.35 21.82 12.76
CA ALA A 292 26.66 23.06 13.46
C ALA A 292 26.33 23.00 14.95
N ILE A 293 25.19 22.42 15.33
CA ILE A 293 24.75 22.27 16.73
C ILE A 293 25.67 21.32 17.50
N THR A 294 26.05 20.21 16.88
CA THR A 294 26.83 19.15 17.55
C THR A 294 28.34 19.37 17.47
N GLY A 295 28.81 20.19 16.51
CA GLY A 295 30.23 20.30 16.17
C GLY A 295 30.81 19.02 15.53
N ALA A 296 29.96 18.03 15.22
CA ALA A 296 30.41 16.77 14.63
C ALA A 296 30.85 16.97 13.18
N ARG A 297 31.87 16.23 12.74
CA ARG A 297 32.33 16.26 11.34
C ARG A 297 31.39 15.50 10.40
N ARG A 298 30.66 14.51 10.93
CA ARG A 298 29.77 13.62 10.18
C ARG A 298 28.54 13.29 11.03
N ALA A 299 27.45 12.93 10.37
CA ALA A 299 26.24 12.43 10.99
C ALA A 299 25.84 11.11 10.32
N HIS A 300 25.19 10.22 11.08
CA HIS A 300 24.46 9.09 10.53
C HIS A 300 23.12 9.59 9.96
N ALA A 301 22.80 9.23 8.73
CA ALA A 301 21.51 9.56 8.12
C ALA A 301 20.64 8.30 8.01
N VAL A 302 19.38 8.40 8.42
CA VAL A 302 18.39 7.32 8.33
C VAL A 302 17.20 7.82 7.52
N GLY A 303 17.06 7.31 6.28
CA GLY A 303 15.86 7.52 5.47
C GLY A 303 14.82 6.44 5.77
N TYR A 304 13.54 6.83 5.89
CA TYR A 304 12.44 5.89 6.08
C TYR A 304 11.34 6.08 5.04
N CYS A 305 11.11 5.04 4.23
CA CYS A 305 10.18 5.00 3.10
C CYS A 305 10.70 5.80 1.88
N LEU A 306 9.90 6.72 1.31
CA LEU A 306 10.23 7.53 0.12
C LEU A 306 11.49 8.37 0.28
#